data_AF-A0A940AN18-F1
#
_entry.id   AF-A0A940AN18-F1
#
_cell.length_a   1.000
_cell.length_b   1.000
_cell.length_c   1.000
_cell.angle_alpha   90.00
_cell.angle_beta   90.00
_cell.angle_gamma   90.00
#
_symmetry.space_group_name_H-M   'P 1'
#
loop_
_entity.id
_entity.type
_entity.pdbx_description
1 polymer ?
#
loop_
_entity_poly.entity_id
_entity_poly.type
_entity_poly.pdbx_seq_one_letter_code
_entity_poly.pdbx_strand_id
1 'polypeptide(L)'
;MTDEGRRKGQHLTREDRYEIQKGLREHRTFQEISEIIGCSPDTISKEIRKHRYHKVREKNPYQYVKPNRCKHRDTCRRRDVCNKKKGHKCRIPCRECLRCNELCPDFV
;
A
#
# COMPACT_ATOMS: atom_id res chain seq x y z
N MET A 1 -22.38 11.01 20.24
CA MET A 1 -22.75 12.20 19.46
C MET A 1 -23.54 11.72 18.26
N THR A 2 -24.73 12.28 18.09
CA THR A 2 -25.89 11.72 17.38
C THR A 2 -25.81 11.82 15.85
N ASP A 3 -26.40 10.83 15.17
CA ASP A 3 -26.38 10.56 13.71
C ASP A 3 -27.20 11.57 12.86
N GLU A 4 -27.83 12.56 13.48
CA GLU A 4 -29.02 13.26 12.93
C GLU A 4 -28.76 14.36 11.89
N GLY A 5 -27.54 14.48 11.35
CA GLY A 5 -27.21 15.53 10.37
C GLY A 5 -26.38 15.08 9.18
N ARG A 6 -26.16 13.78 9.01
CA ARG A 6 -25.13 13.29 8.09
C ARG A 6 -25.67 13.13 6.67
N ARG A 7 -25.02 13.77 5.69
CA ARG A 7 -25.32 13.65 4.26
C ARG A 7 -25.09 12.20 3.80
N LYS A 8 -26.14 11.37 3.81
CA LYS A 8 -26.11 9.95 3.40
C LYS A 8 -26.59 9.80 1.95
N GLY A 9 -25.87 9.00 1.16
CA GLY A 9 -26.23 8.72 -0.24
C GLY A 9 -25.92 9.85 -1.23
N GLN A 10 -25.38 10.98 -0.77
CA GLN A 10 -24.99 12.09 -1.62
C GLN A 10 -23.53 11.95 -2.07
N HIS A 11 -23.24 12.38 -3.30
CA HIS A 11 -21.87 12.49 -3.78
C HIS A 11 -21.18 13.69 -3.13
N LEU A 12 -19.89 13.54 -2.80
CA LEU A 12 -19.05 14.66 -2.35
C LEU A 12 -18.96 15.71 -3.46
N THR A 13 -19.12 16.98 -3.10
CA THR A 13 -18.93 18.11 -4.01
C THR A 13 -17.44 18.40 -4.23
N ARG A 14 -17.12 19.43 -5.01
CA ARG A 14 -15.74 19.87 -5.20
C ARG A 14 -15.21 20.53 -3.92
N GLU A 15 -16.06 21.29 -3.25
CA GLU A 15 -15.80 22.00 -2.00
C GLU A 15 -15.54 20.98 -0.87
N ASP A 16 -16.35 19.91 -0.79
CA ASP A 16 -16.13 18.84 0.18
C ASP A 16 -14.74 18.20 0.01
N ARG A 17 -14.31 17.95 -1.24
CA ARG A 17 -12.97 17.41 -1.52
C ARG A 17 -11.86 18.37 -1.16
N TYR A 18 -12.08 19.68 -1.35
CA TYR A 18 -11.14 20.71 -0.94
C TYR A 18 -10.97 20.71 0.59
N GLU A 19 -12.06 20.62 1.35
CA GLU A 19 -12.01 20.54 2.81
C GLU A 19 -11.31 19.26 3.30
N ILE A 20 -11.50 18.12 2.63
CA ILE A 20 -10.72 16.90 2.93
C ILE A 20 -9.22 17.16 2.72
N GLN A 21 -8.82 17.77 1.61
CA GLN A 21 -7.41 18.07 1.33
C GLN A 21 -6.80 19.04 2.36
N LYS A 22 -7.55 20.09 2.72
CA LYS A 22 -7.13 21.07 3.72
C LYS A 22 -6.97 20.42 5.09
N GLY A 23 -7.98 19.66 5.54
CA GLY A 23 -7.93 18.94 6.82
C GLY A 23 -6.76 17.96 6.91
N LEU A 24 -6.45 17.24 5.82
CA LEU A 24 -5.27 16.36 5.78
C LEU A 24 -3.94 17.13 5.90
N ARG A 25 -3.83 18.31 5.29
CA ARG A 25 -2.64 19.18 5.39
C ARG A 25 -2.44 19.71 6.81
N GLU A 26 -3.54 19.97 7.51
CA GLU A 26 -3.56 20.43 8.89
C GLU A 26 -3.49 19.28 9.92
N HIS A 27 -3.23 18.05 9.47
CA HIS A 27 -3.14 16.85 10.31
C HIS A 27 -4.40 16.56 11.16
N ARG A 28 -5.58 17.02 10.70
CA ARG A 28 -6.85 16.71 11.36
C ARG A 28 -7.20 15.23 11.24
N THR A 29 -7.86 14.71 12.25
CA THR A 29 -8.42 13.36 12.23
C THR A 29 -9.57 13.27 11.22
N PHE A 30 -9.87 12.06 10.74
CA PHE A 30 -11.00 11.87 9.83
C PHE A 30 -12.32 12.24 10.49
N GLN A 31 -12.43 12.11 11.80
CA GLN A 31 -13.63 12.47 12.54
C GLN A 31 -13.86 13.99 12.52
N GLU A 32 -12.83 14.79 12.81
CA GLU A 32 -12.91 16.26 12.75
C GLU A 32 -13.25 16.76 11.34
N ILE A 33 -12.61 16.19 10.30
CA ILE A 33 -12.94 16.53 8.90
C ILE A 33 -14.41 16.18 8.60
N SER A 34 -14.90 15.09 9.16
CA SER A 34 -16.27 14.62 8.96
C SER A 34 -17.31 15.50 9.65
N GLU A 35 -16.95 16.14 10.75
CA GLU A 35 -17.81 17.10 11.45
C GLU A 35 -17.94 18.41 10.66
N ILE A 36 -16.86 18.85 10.01
CA ILE A 36 -16.87 20.05 9.15
C ILE A 36 -17.75 19.85 7.91
N ILE A 37 -17.60 18.70 7.24
CA ILE A 37 -18.31 18.40 6.00
C ILE A 37 -19.72 17.85 6.28
N GLY A 38 -19.95 17.20 7.41
CA GLY A 38 -21.21 16.51 7.71
C GLY A 38 -21.41 15.22 6.90
N CYS A 39 -20.34 14.51 6.56
CA CYS A 39 -20.37 13.20 5.87
C CYS A 39 -19.62 12.14 6.70
N SER A 40 -19.75 10.83 6.43
CA SER A 40 -19.14 9.78 7.28
C SER A 40 -17.61 9.76 7.27
N PRO A 41 -16.90 9.39 8.36
CA PRO A 41 -15.45 9.27 8.34
C PRO A 41 -15.04 8.15 7.38
N ASP A 42 -15.90 7.15 7.20
CA ASP A 42 -15.76 6.11 6.17
C ASP A 42 -15.88 6.66 4.75
N THR A 43 -16.79 7.60 4.50
CA THR A 43 -16.92 8.30 3.21
C THR A 43 -15.63 9.06 2.91
N ILE A 44 -15.11 9.82 3.88
CA ILE A 44 -13.82 10.52 3.75
C ILE A 44 -12.70 9.54 3.49
N SER A 45 -12.64 8.45 4.25
CA SER A 45 -11.61 7.43 4.06
C SER A 45 -11.67 6.82 2.66
N LYS A 46 -12.87 6.47 2.17
CA LYS A 46 -13.07 5.96 0.80
C LYS A 46 -12.60 6.97 -0.25
N GLU A 47 -12.94 8.25 -0.10
CA GLU A 47 -12.51 9.32 -1.00
C GLU A 47 -10.98 9.43 -1.06
N ILE A 48 -10.32 9.46 0.10
CA ILE A 48 -8.86 9.50 0.21
C ILE A 48 -8.25 8.27 -0.44
N ARG A 49 -8.73 7.06 -0.15
CA ARG A 49 -8.17 5.82 -0.74
C ARG A 49 -8.32 5.79 -2.25
N LYS A 50 -9.42 6.34 -2.78
CA LYS A 50 -9.71 6.39 -4.22
C LYS A 50 -8.82 7.39 -4.96
N HIS A 51 -8.49 8.53 -4.34
CA HIS A 51 -7.77 9.63 -5.00
C HIS A 51 -6.36 9.89 -4.48
N ARG A 52 -5.88 9.12 -3.48
CA ARG A 52 -4.50 9.22 -3.03
C ARG A 52 -3.56 8.87 -4.19
N TYR A 53 -2.57 9.73 -4.39
CA TYR A 53 -1.45 9.39 -5.23
C TYR A 53 -0.57 8.41 -4.46
N HIS A 54 -0.50 7.16 -4.93
CA HIS A 54 0.63 6.34 -4.58
C HIS A 54 1.83 6.90 -5.34
N LYS A 55 2.88 7.34 -4.62
CA LYS A 55 4.21 7.34 -5.22
C LYS A 55 4.37 5.94 -5.79
N VAL A 56 4.30 5.82 -7.12
CA VAL A 56 4.71 4.61 -7.80
C VAL A 56 6.12 4.44 -7.29
N ARG A 57 6.35 3.47 -6.38
CA ARG A 57 7.70 2.94 -6.20
C ARG A 57 8.05 2.55 -7.60
N GLU A 58 8.93 3.31 -8.24
CA GLU A 58 9.29 3.14 -9.64
C GLU A 58 9.29 1.65 -9.90
N LYS A 59 8.27 1.15 -10.60
CA LYS A 59 8.40 -0.14 -11.24
C LYS A 59 9.41 0.19 -12.29
N ASN A 60 10.68 0.04 -11.92
CA ASN A 60 11.81 0.35 -12.76
C ASN A 60 11.48 -0.31 -14.10
N PRO A 61 11.24 0.45 -15.19
CA PRO A 61 10.86 -0.14 -16.47
C PRO A 61 11.93 -1.12 -16.99
N TYR A 62 13.15 -1.04 -16.44
CA TYR A 62 14.28 -1.92 -16.68
C TYR A 62 14.42 -3.07 -15.67
N GLN A 63 13.56 -3.17 -14.65
CA GLN A 63 13.32 -4.45 -13.98
C GLN A 63 12.46 -5.30 -14.91
N TYR A 64 13.06 -5.78 -16.00
CA TYR A 64 12.93 -7.19 -16.33
C TYR A 64 13.18 -7.92 -15.01
N VAL A 65 12.10 -8.31 -14.33
CA VAL A 65 12.23 -9.17 -13.16
C VAL A 65 12.84 -10.43 -13.73
N LYS A 66 14.18 -10.54 -13.66
CA LYS A 66 14.90 -11.69 -14.18
C LYS A 66 14.16 -12.90 -13.63
N PRO A 67 13.63 -13.80 -14.48
CA PRO A 67 12.83 -14.90 -14.00
C PRO A 67 13.66 -15.61 -12.94
N ASN A 68 13.07 -15.89 -11.80
CA ASN A 68 13.75 -16.63 -10.75
C ASN A 68 14.15 -17.98 -11.33
N ARG A 69 15.46 -18.26 -11.42
CA ARG A 69 15.96 -19.54 -11.96
C ARG A 69 16.60 -20.40 -10.87
N CYS A 70 15.95 -20.46 -9.71
CA CYS A 70 16.28 -21.52 -8.76
C CYS A 70 16.17 -22.88 -9.46
N LYS A 71 17.23 -23.70 -9.39
CA LYS A 71 17.25 -25.07 -9.92
C LYS A 71 16.06 -25.91 -9.45
N HIS A 72 15.57 -25.63 -8.24
CA HIS A 72 14.43 -26.30 -7.63
C HIS A 72 13.18 -25.43 -7.60
N ARG A 73 12.97 -24.54 -8.58
CA ARG A 73 11.91 -23.51 -8.56
C ARG A 73 10.53 -24.03 -8.10
N ASP A 74 10.14 -25.22 -8.55
CA ASP A 74 8.81 -25.77 -8.29
C ASP A 74 8.69 -26.41 -6.89
N THR A 75 9.80 -26.84 -6.29
CA THR A 75 9.81 -27.56 -5.00
C THR A 75 10.56 -26.84 -3.89
N CYS A 76 11.27 -25.75 -4.19
CA CYS A 76 12.15 -25.08 -3.25
C CYS A 76 11.38 -24.44 -2.09
N ARG A 77 11.66 -24.92 -0.87
CA ARG A 77 11.10 -24.40 0.39
C ARG A 77 12.12 -23.59 1.20
N ARG A 78 13.36 -23.43 0.69
CA ARG A 78 14.40 -22.63 1.34
C ARG A 78 13.91 -21.20 1.51
N ARG A 79 14.16 -20.62 2.68
CA ARG A 79 13.81 -19.23 3.02
C ARG A 79 15.08 -18.48 3.37
N ASP A 80 14.95 -17.18 3.57
CA ASP A 80 16.04 -16.31 4.03
C ASP A 80 17.24 -16.18 3.08
N VAL A 81 17.07 -16.49 1.79
CA VAL A 81 18.16 -16.43 0.80
C VAL A 81 18.69 -15.02 0.60
N CYS A 82 17.82 -14.00 0.72
CA CYS A 82 18.21 -12.62 0.45
C CYS A 82 18.82 -11.86 1.63
N ASN A 83 19.01 -12.52 2.79
CA ASN A 83 19.66 -11.97 3.99
C ASN A 83 19.36 -10.49 4.21
N LYS A 84 18.06 -10.15 4.23
CA LYS A 84 17.56 -8.78 4.05
C LYS A 84 18.06 -7.79 5.11
N LYS A 85 18.49 -8.26 6.28
CA LYS A 85 19.21 -7.54 7.36
C LYS A 85 19.64 -8.53 8.46
N LYS A 86 20.76 -8.27 9.16
CA LYS A 86 21.08 -8.98 10.43
C LYS A 86 19.89 -8.83 11.39
N GLY A 87 19.36 -9.95 11.89
CA GLY A 87 18.21 -9.99 12.81
C GLY A 87 16.82 -10.11 12.17
N HIS A 88 16.69 -9.96 10.84
CA HIS A 88 15.39 -10.09 10.16
C HIS A 88 15.43 -11.16 9.07
N LYS A 89 14.98 -12.37 9.42
CA LYS A 89 14.88 -13.48 8.47
C LYS A 89 13.79 -13.21 7.43
N CYS A 90 14.14 -13.29 6.15
CA CYS A 90 13.18 -13.17 5.06
C CYS A 90 12.28 -14.40 5.01
N ARG A 91 10.97 -14.19 5.20
CA ARG A 91 9.95 -15.25 5.17
C ARG A 91 9.53 -15.66 3.74
N ILE A 92 9.95 -14.90 2.73
CA ILE A 92 9.65 -15.17 1.33
C ILE A 92 10.40 -16.44 0.91
N PRO A 93 9.72 -17.45 0.34
CA PRO A 93 10.38 -18.62 -0.23
C PRO A 93 11.37 -18.23 -1.33
N CYS A 94 12.46 -18.99 -1.45
CA CYS A 94 13.52 -18.77 -2.44
C CYS A 94 12.96 -18.62 -3.86
N ARG A 95 11.99 -19.46 -4.26
CA ARG A 95 11.32 -19.43 -5.58
C ARG A 95 10.58 -18.13 -5.91
N GLU A 96 10.24 -17.33 -4.90
CA GLU A 96 9.54 -16.05 -5.01
C GLU A 96 10.46 -14.87 -4.64
N CYS A 97 11.72 -15.15 -4.30
CA CYS A 97 12.67 -14.14 -3.87
C CYS A 97 13.28 -13.43 -5.09
N LEU A 98 13.17 -12.10 -5.12
CA LEU A 98 13.73 -11.26 -6.19
C LEU A 98 15.26 -11.31 -6.27
N ARG A 99 15.94 -11.70 -5.19
CA ARG A 99 17.41 -11.85 -5.15
C ARG A 99 17.87 -13.30 -5.22
N CYS A 100 16.98 -14.23 -5.55
CA CYS A 100 17.35 -15.63 -5.70
C CYS A 100 18.49 -15.80 -6.71
N ASN A 101 18.42 -15.10 -7.84
CA ASN A 101 19.43 -15.23 -8.89
C ASN A 101 20.82 -14.71 -8.51
N GLU A 102 20.89 -13.88 -7.46
CA GLU A 102 22.15 -13.30 -6.97
C GLU A 102 22.73 -14.09 -5.80
N LEU A 103 21.87 -14.68 -4.96
CA LEU A 103 22.25 -15.15 -3.61
C LEU A 103 21.88 -16.60 -3.34
N CYS A 104 21.07 -17.24 -4.20
CA CYS A 104 20.76 -18.65 -4.05
C CYS A 104 21.96 -19.48 -4.51
N PRO A 105 22.47 -20.40 -3.67
CA PRO A 105 23.53 -21.31 -4.08
C PRO A 105 23.09 -22.29 -5.18
N ASP A 106 21.77 -22.50 -5.33
CA ASP A 106 21.19 -23.42 -6.30
C ASP A 106 20.62 -22.69 -7.54
N PHE A 107 21.03 -21.46 -7.84
CA PHE A 107 20.60 -20.74 -9.05
C PHE A 107 21.27 -21.28 -10.33
N VAL A 108 20.57 -21.27 -11.48
CA VAL A 108 21.04 -21.69 -12.82
C VAL A 108 20.65 -20.73 -13.94
#